data_AF-A0A6D1A7I5-F1
#
_entry.id   AF-A0A6D1A7I5-F1
#
_cell.length_a   1.000
_cell.length_b   1.000
_cell.length_c   1.000
_cell.angle_alpha   90.00
_cell.angle_beta   90.00
_cell.angle_gamma   90.00
#
_symmetry.space_group_name_H-M   'P 1'
#
loop_
_entity.id
_entity.type
_entity.pdbx_description
1 polymer ?
#
loop_
_entity_poly.entity_id
_entity_poly.type
_entity_poly.pdbx_seq_one_letter_code
_entity_poly.pdbx_strand_id
1 'polypeptide(L)'
;KCSGDGYLRIEMHFLPDVYVPCDECEGKRYNRETLEIKYRGKNIADVLDMTVEDALDFFEARANIKNKLQTLSDVGLNYIKLGQPSTTLSGGEAQRVKLATYLQKPPTGKTIYVLDEPTTGLHSYDVANLLSVLNKIVDNGDTVVVIEHNLDVIKNCDHI
;
A
#
# COMPACT_ATOMS: atom_id res chain seq x y z
N LYS A 1 -2.80 8.26 27.07
CA LYS A 1 -3.78 7.83 26.04
C LYS A 1 -3.23 8.09 24.65
N CYS A 2 -3.25 7.09 23.77
CA CYS A 2 -2.63 7.12 22.43
C CYS A 2 -3.51 7.69 21.31
N SER A 3 -4.69 8.26 21.63
CA SER A 3 -5.60 8.88 20.64
C SER A 3 -5.97 8.02 19.42
N GLY A 4 -5.86 6.69 19.52
CA GLY A 4 -6.15 5.75 18.43
C GLY A 4 -4.94 5.38 17.56
N ASP A 5 -3.75 5.91 17.86
CA ASP A 5 -2.51 5.54 17.17
C ASP A 5 -2.01 4.15 17.58
N GLY A 6 -2.40 3.67 18.76
CA GLY A 6 -1.93 2.40 19.33
C GLY A 6 -0.53 2.48 19.95
N TYR A 7 0.21 3.56 19.67
CA TYR A 7 1.54 3.84 20.21
C TYR A 7 1.59 5.21 20.86
N LEU A 8 2.48 5.37 21.83
CA LEU A 8 2.84 6.65 22.44
C LEU A 8 4.21 7.06 21.90
N ARG A 9 4.29 8.28 21.35
CA ARG A 9 5.57 8.87 20.95
C ARG A 9 6.23 9.49 22.17
N ILE A 10 7.44 9.03 22.48
CA ILE A 10 8.29 9.59 23.52
C ILE A 10 9.35 10.45 22.84
N GLU A 11 9.27 11.76 23.06
CA GLU A 11 10.25 12.70 22.55
C GLU A 11 11.58 12.56 23.30
N MET A 12 12.65 12.45 22.52
CA MET A 12 14.01 12.29 23.03
C MET A 12 14.83 13.53 22.64
N HIS A 13 15.62 14.07 23.57
CA HIS A 13 16.33 15.34 23.32
C HIS A 13 17.42 15.28 22.26
N PHE A 14 18.04 14.11 22.06
CA PHE A 14 19.23 13.95 21.22
C PHE A 14 19.19 12.69 20.32
N LEU A 15 18.12 11.92 20.41
CA LEU A 15 17.92 10.68 19.66
C LEU A 15 16.60 10.77 18.89
N PRO A 16 16.41 9.96 17.83
CA PRO A 16 15.11 9.83 17.20
C PRO A 16 14.04 9.45 18.22
N ASP A 17 12.83 9.98 18.04
CA ASP A 17 11.67 9.67 18.88
C ASP A 17 11.42 8.16 18.92
N VAL A 18 11.01 7.67 20.09
CA VAL A 18 10.71 6.26 20.30
C VAL A 18 9.20 6.07 20.39
N TYR A 19 8.69 5.03 19.73
CA TYR A 19 7.29 4.65 19.76
C TYR A 19 7.11 3.43 20.66
N VAL A 20 6.34 3.58 21.74
CA VAL A 20 6.06 2.50 22.70
C VAL A 20 4.59 2.07 22.56
N PRO A 21 4.26 0.77 22.55
CA PRO A 21 2.89 0.31 22.54
C PRO A 21 2.08 0.94 23.68
N CYS A 22 0.84 1.34 23.41
CA CYS A 22 -0.01 1.91 24.43
C CYS A 22 -0.47 0.84 25.42
N ASP A 23 -0.24 1.05 26.72
CA ASP A 23 -0.62 0.10 27.77
C ASP A 23 -2.15 -0.13 27.90
N GLU A 24 -2.98 0.83 27.45
CA GLU A 24 -4.44 0.71 27.54
C GLU A 24 -5.06 -0.17 26.45
N CYS A 25 -4.55 -0.08 25.22
CA CYS A 25 -5.10 -0.83 24.08
C CYS A 25 -4.14 -1.89 23.53
N GLU A 26 -2.93 -2.00 24.08
CA GLU A 26 -1.88 -2.95 23.68
C GLU A 26 -1.59 -2.89 22.17
N GLY A 27 -1.60 -1.69 21.59
CA GLY A 27 -1.38 -1.50 20.16
C GLY A 27 -2.61 -1.78 19.27
N LYS A 28 -3.74 -2.22 19.84
CA LYS A 28 -4.95 -2.55 19.06
C LYS A 28 -5.75 -1.32 18.60
N ARG A 29 -5.38 -0.11 19.04
CA ARG A 29 -5.95 1.19 18.59
C ARG A 29 -7.41 1.46 18.97
N TYR A 30 -8.14 0.46 19.46
CA TYR A 30 -9.56 0.55 19.82
C TYR A 30 -9.81 0.16 21.27
N ASN A 31 -10.93 0.63 21.83
CA ASN A 31 -11.40 0.22 23.15
C ASN A 31 -11.96 -1.21 23.12
N ARG A 32 -12.15 -1.78 24.30
CA ARG A 32 -12.57 -3.17 24.47
C ARG A 32 -13.94 -3.44 23.83
N GLU A 33 -14.89 -2.53 24.00
CA GLU A 33 -16.25 -2.66 23.48
C GLU A 33 -16.26 -2.76 21.95
N THR A 34 -15.41 -1.99 21.26
CA THR A 34 -15.28 -2.07 19.78
C THR A 34 -14.68 -3.40 19.33
N LEU A 35 -13.72 -3.95 20.10
CA LEU A 35 -13.04 -5.21 19.77
C LEU A 35 -13.91 -6.46 19.98
N GLU A 36 -15.05 -6.33 20.67
CA GLU A 36 -16.03 -7.41 20.82
C GLU A 36 -16.82 -7.66 19.54
N ILE A 37 -16.93 -6.66 18.65
CA ILE A 37 -17.62 -6.80 17.36
C ILE A 37 -16.73 -7.56 16.37
N LYS A 38 -17.27 -8.65 15.82
CA LYS A 38 -16.55 -9.55 14.92
C LYS A 38 -17.25 -9.70 13.58
N TYR A 39 -16.44 -9.70 12.53
CA TYR A 39 -16.84 -10.12 11.19
C TYR A 39 -16.05 -11.38 10.83
N ARG A 40 -16.74 -12.48 10.47
CA ARG A 40 -16.10 -13.79 10.17
C ARG A 40 -15.10 -14.23 11.27
N GLY A 41 -15.43 -13.96 12.53
CA GLY A 41 -14.60 -14.33 13.69
C GLY A 41 -13.43 -13.38 13.99
N LYS A 42 -13.21 -12.32 13.20
CA LYS A 42 -12.12 -11.35 13.36
C LYS A 42 -12.68 -9.98 13.77
N ASN A 43 -12.05 -9.32 14.74
CA ASN A 43 -12.36 -7.93 15.09
C ASN A 43 -11.60 -6.95 14.16
N ILE A 44 -11.84 -5.65 14.30
CA ILE A 44 -11.20 -4.63 13.43
C ILE A 44 -9.68 -4.57 13.57
N ALA A 45 -9.13 -4.79 14.78
CA ALA A 45 -7.68 -4.83 14.97
C ALA A 45 -7.07 -6.06 14.29
N ASP A 46 -7.74 -7.21 14.37
CA ASP A 46 -7.29 -8.42 13.67
C ASP A 46 -7.28 -8.23 12.15
N VAL A 47 -8.26 -7.50 11.60
CA VAL A 47 -8.31 -7.18 10.17
C VAL A 47 -7.20 -6.21 9.77
N LEU A 48 -6.91 -5.20 10.59
CA LEU A 48 -5.80 -4.27 10.33
C LEU A 48 -4.43 -4.94 10.45
N ASP A 49 -4.32 -6.06 11.17
CA ASP A 49 -3.07 -6.82 11.28
C ASP A 49 -2.84 -7.83 10.13
N MET A 50 -3.83 -8.01 9.25
CA MET A 50 -3.71 -8.87 8.06
C MET A 50 -2.77 -8.25 7.02
N THR A 51 -2.05 -9.12 6.31
CA THR A 51 -1.38 -8.73 5.07
C THR A 51 -2.39 -8.41 3.97
N VAL A 52 -1.97 -7.73 2.90
CA VAL A 52 -2.84 -7.51 1.72
C VAL A 52 -3.27 -8.83 1.11
N GLU A 53 -2.40 -9.83 1.07
CA GLU A 53 -2.70 -11.18 0.59
C GLU A 53 -3.77 -11.87 1.43
N ASP A 54 -3.59 -11.94 2.75
CA ASP A 54 -4.59 -12.52 3.66
C ASP A 54 -5.94 -11.78 3.57
N ALA A 55 -5.88 -10.46 3.42
CA ALA A 55 -7.09 -9.63 3.32
C ALA A 55 -7.84 -9.85 2.00
N LEU A 56 -7.14 -10.16 0.90
CA LEU A 56 -7.77 -10.48 -0.39
C LEU A 56 -8.68 -11.71 -0.26
N ASP A 57 -8.16 -12.76 0.36
CA ASP A 57 -8.91 -13.99 0.63
C ASP A 57 -10.04 -13.74 1.62
N PHE A 58 -9.75 -13.01 2.70
CA PHE A 58 -10.74 -12.71 3.73
C PHE A 58 -11.93 -11.89 3.21
N PHE A 59 -11.70 -10.98 2.25
CA PHE A 59 -12.71 -10.12 1.63
C PHE A 59 -13.16 -10.57 0.23
N GLU A 60 -12.90 -11.81 -0.17
CA GLU A 60 -13.22 -12.31 -1.52
C GLU A 60 -14.68 -12.03 -1.94
N ALA A 61 -15.64 -12.21 -1.02
CA ALA A 61 -17.06 -11.99 -1.26
C ALA A 61 -17.49 -10.51 -1.34
N ARG A 62 -16.58 -9.55 -1.11
CA ARG A 62 -16.84 -8.11 -1.09
C ARG A 62 -16.09 -7.42 -2.24
N ALA A 63 -16.68 -7.42 -3.43
CA ALA A 63 -16.08 -6.90 -4.66
C ALA A 63 -15.44 -5.50 -4.50
N ASN A 64 -16.13 -4.56 -3.85
CA ASN A 64 -15.60 -3.20 -3.65
C ASN A 64 -14.31 -3.15 -2.80
N ILE A 65 -14.17 -4.05 -1.83
CA ILE A 65 -12.97 -4.13 -0.98
C ILE A 65 -11.89 -4.91 -1.72
N LYS A 66 -12.26 -6.07 -2.28
CA LYS A 66 -11.38 -6.93 -3.07
C LYS A 66 -10.68 -6.15 -4.19
N ASN A 67 -11.42 -5.34 -4.96
CA ASN A 67 -10.83 -4.55 -6.05
C ASN A 67 -9.77 -3.56 -5.56
N LYS A 68 -9.97 -2.92 -4.40
CA LYS A 68 -8.97 -2.01 -3.82
C LYS A 68 -7.74 -2.77 -3.34
N LEU A 69 -7.94 -3.90 -2.67
CA LEU A 69 -6.84 -4.76 -2.25
C LEU A 69 -6.07 -5.34 -3.44
N GLN A 70 -6.77 -5.66 -4.53
CA GLN A 70 -6.17 -6.19 -5.75
C GLN A 70 -5.21 -5.17 -6.35
N THR A 71 -5.55 -3.87 -6.36
CA THR A 71 -4.60 -2.85 -6.85
C THR A 71 -3.32 -2.75 -6.02
N LEU A 72 -3.37 -3.03 -4.71
CA LEU A 72 -2.17 -3.10 -3.86
C LEU A 72 -1.34 -4.36 -4.19
N SER A 73 -2.02 -5.48 -4.42
CA SER A 73 -1.39 -6.73 -4.83
C SER A 73 -0.70 -6.62 -6.20
N ASP A 74 -1.37 -6.00 -7.18
CA ASP A 74 -0.86 -5.80 -8.54
C ASP A 74 0.42 -4.97 -8.58
N VAL A 75 0.62 -4.04 -7.62
CA VAL A 75 1.87 -3.27 -7.48
C VAL A 75 2.92 -3.97 -6.60
N GLY A 76 2.68 -5.22 -6.19
CA GLY A 76 3.64 -6.03 -5.43
C GLY A 76 3.70 -5.70 -3.93
N LEU A 77 2.59 -5.23 -3.34
CA LEU A 77 2.50 -4.94 -1.90
C LEU A 77 1.74 -6.04 -1.12
N ASN A 78 1.84 -7.30 -1.54
CA ASN A 78 1.13 -8.42 -0.91
C ASN A 78 1.46 -8.57 0.59
N TYR A 79 2.72 -8.30 0.95
CA TYR A 79 3.28 -8.56 2.27
C TYR A 79 3.02 -7.46 3.31
N ILE A 80 2.60 -6.26 2.90
CA ILE A 80 2.37 -5.17 3.86
C ILE A 80 1.09 -5.43 4.65
N LYS A 81 1.08 -5.01 5.92
CA LYS A 81 -0.14 -5.07 6.75
C LYS A 81 -1.06 -3.90 6.45
N LEU A 82 -2.37 -4.11 6.46
CA LEU A 82 -3.36 -3.04 6.19
C LEU A 82 -3.26 -1.86 7.18
N GLY A 83 -2.92 -2.15 8.44
CA GLY A 83 -2.77 -1.19 9.52
C GLY A 83 -1.33 -0.69 9.72
N GLN A 84 -0.39 -1.05 8.84
CA GLN A 84 1.01 -0.64 8.97
C GLN A 84 1.11 0.90 8.99
N PRO A 85 1.79 1.49 9.99
CA PRO A 85 1.96 2.94 10.04
C PRO A 85 2.70 3.47 8.81
N SER A 86 2.18 4.52 8.18
CA SER A 86 2.77 5.10 6.96
C SER A 86 4.20 5.58 7.15
N THR A 87 4.59 5.93 8.39
CA THR A 87 5.95 6.33 8.77
C THR A 87 6.97 5.19 8.71
N THR A 88 6.52 3.94 8.64
CA THR A 88 7.37 2.75 8.58
C THR A 88 7.51 2.18 7.17
N LEU A 89 6.78 2.74 6.19
CA LEU A 89 6.91 2.35 4.80
C LEU A 89 8.23 2.90 4.23
N SER A 90 8.93 2.07 3.47
CA SER A 90 10.03 2.51 2.61
C SER A 90 9.55 3.49 1.54
N GLY A 91 10.47 4.26 0.95
CA GLY A 91 10.14 5.19 -0.13
C GLY A 91 9.44 4.49 -1.31
N GLY A 92 9.95 3.34 -1.74
CA GLY A 92 9.36 2.55 -2.83
C GLY A 92 8.00 1.94 -2.48
N GLU A 93 7.76 1.57 -1.22
CA GLU A 93 6.42 1.14 -0.78
C GLU A 93 5.42 2.30 -0.79
N ALA A 94 5.80 3.46 -0.25
CA ALA A 94 4.94 4.64 -0.25
C ALA A 94 4.59 5.09 -1.68
N GLN A 95 5.56 5.04 -2.60
CA GLN A 95 5.34 5.31 -4.03
C GLN A 95 4.34 4.34 -4.65
N ARG A 96 4.46 3.04 -4.35
CA ARG A 96 3.54 2.01 -4.86
C ARG A 96 2.13 2.12 -4.26
N VAL A 97 1.99 2.46 -2.98
CA VAL A 97 0.68 2.77 -2.37
C VAL A 97 0.02 3.96 -3.07
N LYS A 98 0.80 5.00 -3.38
CA LYS A 98 0.33 6.15 -4.15
C LYS A 98 -0.11 5.74 -5.55
N LEU A 99 0.68 4.94 -6.26
CA LEU A 99 0.34 4.40 -7.58
C LEU A 99 -0.98 3.61 -7.54
N ALA A 100 -1.12 2.67 -6.60
CA ALA A 100 -2.34 1.88 -6.41
C ALA A 100 -3.58 2.77 -6.18
N THR A 101 -3.43 3.86 -5.42
CA THR A 101 -4.51 4.83 -5.19
C THR A 101 -4.98 5.51 -6.48
N TYR A 102 -4.08 5.78 -7.43
CA TYR A 102 -4.45 6.35 -8.71
C TYR A 102 -5.10 5.33 -9.65
N LEU A 103 -4.64 4.07 -9.65
CA LEU A 103 -5.23 2.99 -10.45
C LEU A 103 -6.69 2.70 -10.10
N GLN A 104 -7.10 3.02 -8.88
CA GLN A 104 -8.50 2.89 -8.46
C GLN A 104 -9.42 3.97 -9.05
N LYS A 105 -8.87 5.04 -9.63
CA LYS A 105 -9.66 6.10 -10.25
C LYS A 105 -10.10 5.67 -11.65
N PRO A 106 -11.30 6.06 -12.10
CA PRO A 106 -11.71 5.81 -13.47
C PRO A 106 -10.71 6.48 -14.43
N PRO A 107 -10.31 5.79 -15.51
CA PRO A 107 -9.39 6.36 -16.48
C PRO A 107 -10.02 7.56 -17.17
N THR A 108 -9.18 8.55 -17.49
CA THR A 108 -9.63 9.80 -18.09
C THR A 108 -9.26 9.92 -19.56
N GLY A 109 -8.27 9.13 -20.01
CA GLY A 109 -7.66 9.23 -21.33
C GLY A 109 -6.89 10.54 -21.55
N LYS A 110 -6.63 11.30 -20.49
CA LYS A 110 -6.11 12.68 -20.53
C LYS A 110 -5.22 13.02 -19.32
N THR A 111 -4.93 12.03 -18.48
CA THR A 111 -4.04 12.19 -17.33
C THR A 111 -2.62 11.82 -17.73
N ILE A 112 -1.66 12.62 -17.26
CA ILE A 112 -0.23 12.33 -17.41
C ILE A 112 0.30 11.90 -16.04
N TYR A 113 0.87 10.71 -15.98
CA TYR A 113 1.55 10.15 -14.83
C TYR A 113 3.05 10.34 -15.00
N VAL A 114 3.70 10.99 -14.03
CA VAL A 114 5.16 11.14 -14.02
C VAL A 114 5.72 10.34 -12.84
N LEU A 115 6.58 9.37 -13.14
CA LEU A 115 7.16 8.44 -12.18
C LEU A 115 8.68 8.55 -12.21
N ASP A 116 9.25 8.85 -11.05
CA ASP A 116 10.71 8.92 -10.86
C ASP A 116 11.20 7.60 -10.25
N GLU A 117 12.06 6.89 -10.99
CA GLU A 117 12.62 5.57 -10.67
C GLU A 117 11.66 4.59 -9.97
N PRO A 118 10.49 4.27 -10.57
CA PRO A 118 9.49 3.42 -9.92
C PRO A 118 9.95 1.97 -9.69
N THR A 119 11.08 1.53 -10.27
CA THR A 119 11.67 0.22 -10.00
C THR A 119 12.66 0.18 -8.84
N THR A 120 12.97 1.32 -8.21
CA THR A 120 13.94 1.38 -7.12
C THR A 120 13.51 0.50 -5.95
N GLY A 121 14.36 -0.49 -5.62
CA GLY A 121 14.11 -1.46 -4.56
C GLY A 121 13.18 -2.63 -4.93
N LEU A 122 12.79 -2.76 -6.20
CA LEU A 122 12.01 -3.92 -6.68
C LEU A 122 12.90 -5.08 -7.13
N HIS A 123 12.45 -6.30 -6.83
CA HIS A 123 13.02 -7.50 -7.42
C HIS A 123 12.62 -7.59 -8.90
N SER A 124 13.43 -8.22 -9.76
CA SER A 124 13.16 -8.30 -11.21
C SER A 124 11.79 -8.89 -11.56
N TYR A 125 11.27 -9.79 -10.72
CA TYR A 125 9.91 -10.32 -10.87
C TYR A 125 8.83 -9.24 -10.67
N ASP A 126 9.00 -8.36 -9.69
CA ASP A 126 8.04 -7.29 -9.38
C ASP A 126 8.09 -6.16 -10.41
N VAL A 127 9.23 -5.99 -11.10
CA VAL A 127 9.34 -5.07 -12.24
C VAL A 127 8.36 -5.46 -13.36
N ALA A 128 8.20 -6.76 -13.64
CA ALA A 128 7.24 -7.21 -14.64
C ALA A 128 5.78 -6.91 -14.25
N ASN A 129 5.45 -7.06 -12.95
CA ASN A 129 4.13 -6.72 -12.44
C ASN A 129 3.86 -5.22 -12.55
N LEU A 130 4.84 -4.39 -12.17
CA LEU A 130 4.76 -2.94 -12.34
C LEU A 130 4.59 -2.55 -13.82
N LEU A 131 5.35 -3.15 -14.74
CA LEU A 131 5.20 -2.90 -16.18
C LEU A 131 3.80 -3.24 -16.69
N SER A 132 3.24 -4.38 -16.30
CA SER A 132 1.85 -4.75 -16.61
C SER A 132 0.86 -3.69 -16.11
N VAL A 133 1.10 -3.13 -14.92
CA VAL A 133 0.28 -2.05 -14.36
C VAL A 133 0.42 -0.74 -15.16
N LEU A 134 1.64 -0.34 -15.53
CA LEU A 134 1.87 0.87 -16.33
C LEU A 134 1.24 0.75 -17.72
N ASN A 135 1.35 -0.41 -18.35
CA ASN A 135 0.73 -0.67 -19.64
C ASN A 135 -0.80 -0.57 -19.57
N LYS A 136 -1.44 -1.05 -18.50
CA LYS A 136 -2.89 -0.83 -18.28
C LYS A 136 -3.27 0.65 -18.22
N ILE A 137 -2.41 1.52 -17.69
CA ILE A 137 -2.66 2.98 -17.68
C ILE A 137 -2.62 3.52 -19.11
N VAL A 138 -1.63 3.10 -19.90
CA VAL A 138 -1.48 3.50 -21.31
C VAL A 138 -2.64 2.97 -22.17
N ASP A 139 -3.03 1.71 -21.99
CA ASP A 139 -4.16 1.07 -22.70
C ASP A 139 -5.49 1.79 -22.43
N ASN A 140 -5.63 2.41 -21.26
CA ASN A 140 -6.77 3.23 -20.90
C ASN A 140 -6.76 4.64 -21.54
N GLY A 141 -5.72 4.95 -22.34
CA GLY A 141 -5.54 6.20 -23.06
C GLY A 141 -4.84 7.32 -22.26
N ASP A 142 -4.43 7.05 -21.02
CA ASP A 142 -3.63 7.99 -20.23
C ASP A 142 -2.14 7.89 -20.65
N THR A 143 -1.31 8.86 -20.25
CA THR A 143 0.12 8.90 -20.62
C THR A 143 0.99 8.62 -19.41
N VAL A 144 2.00 7.77 -19.55
CA VAL A 144 3.00 7.50 -18.51
C VAL A 144 4.36 7.99 -18.96
N VAL A 145 5.00 8.81 -18.14
CA VAL A 145 6.38 9.28 -18.29
C VAL A 145 7.18 8.73 -17.14
N VAL A 146 8.23 7.98 -17.45
CA VAL A 146 9.10 7.32 -16.47
C VAL A 146 10.53 7.84 -16.61
N ILE A 147 11.15 8.16 -15.47
CA ILE A 147 12.60 8.37 -15.37
C ILE A 147 13.17 7.06 -14.83
N GLU A 148 13.96 6.36 -15.64
CA GLU A 148 14.46 5.03 -15.29
C GLU A 148 15.86 4.78 -15.83
N HIS A 149 16.58 3.92 -15.11
CA HIS A 149 17.84 3.33 -15.54
C HIS A 149 17.72 1.82 -15.73
N ASN A 150 16.59 1.21 -15.34
CA ASN A 150 16.35 -0.21 -15.51
C ASN A 150 16.08 -0.57 -16.99
N LEU A 151 16.97 -1.38 -17.57
CA LEU A 151 16.88 -1.79 -18.98
C LEU A 151 15.60 -2.56 -19.31
N ASP A 152 15.01 -3.29 -18.36
CA ASP A 152 13.77 -4.02 -18.61
C ASP A 152 12.59 -3.05 -18.75
N VAL A 153 12.61 -1.90 -18.06
CA VAL A 153 11.63 -0.84 -18.30
C VAL A 153 11.86 -0.16 -19.64
N ILE A 154 13.10 0.26 -19.90
CA ILE A 154 13.47 1.00 -21.12
C ILE A 154 13.10 0.20 -22.38
N LYS A 155 13.31 -1.13 -22.40
CA LYS A 155 12.95 -2.00 -23.53
C LYS A 155 11.44 -2.08 -23.80
N ASN A 156 10.60 -1.79 -22.81
CA ASN A 156 9.14 -1.84 -22.94
C ASN A 156 8.53 -0.47 -23.27
N CYS A 157 9.33 0.59 -23.39
CA CYS A 157 8.82 1.92 -23.76
C CYS A 157 8.48 2.01 -25.25
N ASP A 158 7.33 2.60 -25.56
CA ASP A 158 6.95 2.94 -26.94
C ASP A 158 7.80 4.08 -27.52
N HIS A 159 8.37 4.93 -26.65
CA HIS A 159 9.22 6.08 -26.99
C HIS A 159 10.30 6.31 -25.92
N ILE A 160 11.52 6.66 -26.34
CA ILE A 160 12.69 6.97 -25.49
C ILE A 160 13.34 8.26 -25.98
#